data_AF-A0AAW9PSL0-F1
#
_entry.id   AF-A0AAW9PSL0-F1
#
_cell.length_a   1.000
_cell.length_b   1.000
_cell.length_c   1.000
_cell.angle_alpha   90.00
_cell.angle_beta   90.00
_cell.angle_gamma   90.00
#
_symmetry.space_group_name_H-M   'P 1'
#
loop_
_entity.id
_entity.type
_entity.pdbx_description
1 polymer ?
#
loop_
_entity_poly.entity_id
_entity_poly.type
_entity_poly.pdbx_seq_one_letter_code
_entity_poly.pdbx_strand_id
1 'polypeptide(L)'
;MDSEEQLFERVCVLLEKNIAEGLRVANSTLKSKKYFQDLLERGLEAADASEIEVWLKYLVPCLGMRYVINLPESKLVQQPQQVKKAMYWLPKFLNRANEKELNLFKNLGNKMLN
;
A
#
# COMPACT_ATOMS: atom_id res chain seq x y z
N MET A 1 -21.61 -7.43 18.02
CA MET A 1 -20.23 -7.47 17.48
C MET A 1 -20.31 -6.78 16.14
N ASP A 2 -19.50 -5.75 15.92
CA ASP A 2 -19.54 -4.99 14.66
C ASP A 2 -19.10 -5.92 13.51
N SER A 3 -19.74 -5.77 12.36
CA SER A 3 -19.29 -6.42 11.12
C SER A 3 -17.95 -5.84 10.67
N GLU A 4 -17.20 -6.61 9.90
CA GLU A 4 -15.90 -6.15 9.40
C GLU A 4 -16.01 -4.92 8.49
N GLU A 5 -17.11 -4.80 7.74
CA GLU A 5 -17.44 -3.62 6.94
C GLU A 5 -17.62 -2.38 7.83
N GLN A 6 -18.34 -2.50 8.95
CA GLN A 6 -18.48 -1.39 9.90
C GLN A 6 -17.14 -1.00 10.54
N LEU A 7 -16.24 -1.96 10.77
CA LEU A 7 -14.89 -1.69 11.24
C LEU A 7 -14.08 -0.93 10.17
N PHE A 8 -14.21 -1.31 8.90
CA PHE A 8 -13.57 -0.63 7.79
C PHE A 8 -14.04 0.81 7.63
N GLU A 9 -15.34 1.08 7.75
CA GLU A 9 -15.89 2.44 7.72
C GLU A 9 -15.32 3.30 8.86
N ARG A 10 -15.18 2.74 10.07
CA ARG A 10 -14.54 3.45 11.18
C ARG A 10 -13.07 3.74 10.92
N VAL A 11 -12.34 2.79 10.34
CA VAL A 11 -10.96 3.02 9.89
C VAL A 11 -10.91 4.18 8.90
N CYS A 12 -11.82 4.23 7.92
CA CYS A 12 -11.92 5.31 6.94
C CYS A 12 -12.08 6.69 7.59
N VAL A 13 -12.93 6.81 8.61
CA VAL A 13 -13.11 8.05 9.38
C VAL A 13 -11.85 8.42 10.17
N LEU A 14 -11.13 7.44 10.72
CA LEU A 14 -9.90 7.70 11.47
C LEU A 14 -8.76 8.16 10.56
N LEU A 15 -8.67 7.62 9.34
CA LEU A 15 -7.63 7.98 8.37
C LEU A 15 -7.68 9.48 8.01
N GLU A 16 -8.86 10.08 7.98
CA GLU A 16 -9.04 11.51 7.71
C GLU A 16 -8.51 12.42 8.83
N LYS A 17 -8.37 11.88 10.04
CA LYS A 17 -7.86 12.61 11.21
C LYS A 17 -6.39 12.32 11.45
N ASN A 18 -6.00 11.04 11.34
CA ASN A 18 -4.65 10.57 11.59
C ASN A 18 -4.41 9.24 10.86
N ILE A 19 -3.63 9.30 9.78
CA ILE A 19 -3.31 8.14 8.94
C ILE A 19 -2.68 6.99 9.75
N ALA A 20 -1.70 7.30 10.59
CA ALA A 20 -0.99 6.28 11.36
C ALA A 20 -1.91 5.58 12.38
N GLU A 21 -2.84 6.31 12.98
CA GLU A 21 -3.85 5.73 13.87
C GLU A 21 -4.86 4.87 13.12
N GLY A 22 -5.43 5.37 12.03
CA GLY A 22 -6.37 4.62 11.20
C GLY A 22 -5.77 3.30 10.71
N LEU A 23 -4.53 3.32 10.21
CA LEU A 23 -3.83 2.11 9.76
C LEU A 23 -3.48 1.15 10.91
N ARG A 24 -3.17 1.67 12.10
CA ARG A 24 -2.94 0.84 13.28
C ARG A 24 -4.22 0.11 13.69
N VAL A 25 -5.36 0.79 13.68
CA VAL A 25 -6.67 0.19 13.96
C VAL A 25 -7.04 -0.81 12.86
N ALA A 26 -6.76 -0.51 11.59
CA ALA A 26 -6.97 -1.42 10.48
C ALA A 26 -6.26 -2.77 10.73
N ASN A 27 -4.97 -2.73 11.07
CA ASN A 27 -4.16 -3.93 11.30
C ASN A 27 -4.60 -4.75 12.53
N SER A 28 -5.32 -4.15 13.49
CA SER A 28 -5.81 -4.87 14.69
C SER A 28 -7.25 -5.38 14.56
N THR A 29 -8.04 -4.82 13.65
CA THR A 29 -9.49 -5.07 13.57
C THR A 29 -9.91 -5.78 12.28
N LEU A 30 -9.23 -5.50 11.16
CA LEU A 30 -9.52 -6.10 9.86
C LEU A 30 -8.72 -7.39 9.67
N LYS A 31 -9.36 -8.35 9.01
CA LYS A 31 -8.86 -9.70 8.72
C LYS A 31 -8.86 -9.97 7.22
N SER A 32 -9.88 -9.47 6.52
CA SER A 32 -10.05 -9.69 5.08
C SER A 32 -9.00 -8.90 4.30
N LYS A 33 -8.30 -9.62 3.42
CA LYS A 33 -7.32 -9.03 2.51
C LYS A 33 -7.92 -7.93 1.64
N LYS A 34 -9.21 -8.04 1.28
CA LYS A 34 -9.93 -7.05 0.47
C LYS A 34 -9.80 -5.65 1.05
N TYR A 35 -10.04 -5.48 2.35
CA TYR A 35 -9.99 -4.15 2.95
C TYR A 35 -8.57 -3.57 2.98
N PHE A 36 -7.54 -4.39 3.15
CA PHE A 36 -6.16 -3.92 3.03
C PHE A 36 -5.82 -3.51 1.58
N GLN A 37 -6.42 -4.15 0.58
CA GLN A 37 -6.29 -3.74 -0.83
C GLN A 37 -6.97 -2.39 -1.05
N ASP A 38 -8.20 -2.22 -0.57
CA ASP A 38 -8.95 -0.97 -0.64
C ASP A 38 -8.16 0.18 0.07
N LEU A 39 -7.54 -0.11 1.21
CA LEU A 39 -6.64 0.83 1.89
C LEU A 39 -5.40 1.17 1.05
N LEU A 40 -4.75 0.19 0.43
CA LEU A 40 -3.59 0.45 -0.41
C LEU A 40 -3.96 1.36 -1.59
N GLU A 41 -5.09 1.10 -2.23
CA GLU A 41 -5.58 1.92 -3.34
C GLU A 41 -5.88 3.35 -2.90
N ARG A 42 -6.60 3.52 -1.77
CA ARG A 42 -6.87 4.83 -1.20
C ARG A 42 -5.59 5.57 -0.83
N GLY A 43 -4.62 4.89 -0.25
CA GLY A 43 -3.32 5.46 0.10
C GLY A 43 -2.54 5.93 -1.13
N LEU A 44 -2.54 5.14 -2.20
CA LEU A 44 -1.87 5.53 -3.45
C LEU A 44 -2.52 6.78 -4.09
N GLU A 45 -3.84 6.90 -3.99
CA GLU A 45 -4.60 8.01 -4.58
C GLU A 45 -4.50 9.31 -3.78
N ALA A 46 -4.64 9.23 -2.45
CA ALA A 46 -4.77 10.40 -1.58
C ALA A 46 -3.46 10.87 -0.95
N ALA A 47 -2.49 9.98 -0.74
CA ALA A 47 -1.33 10.30 0.08
C ALA A 47 -0.33 11.22 -0.65
N ASP A 48 0.21 12.17 0.12
CA ASP A 48 1.39 12.91 -0.33
C ASP A 48 2.64 12.01 -0.33
N ALA A 49 3.76 12.55 -0.84
CA ALA A 49 4.99 11.77 -0.90
C ALA A 49 5.47 11.31 0.48
N SER A 50 5.30 12.09 1.54
CA SER A 50 5.76 11.74 2.89
C SER A 50 4.86 10.69 3.57
N GLU A 51 3.57 10.71 3.26
CA GLU A 51 2.59 9.81 3.85
C GLU A 51 2.67 8.39 3.29
N ILE A 52 3.05 8.22 2.02
CA ILE A 52 3.13 6.90 1.37
C ILE A 52 4.06 5.93 2.13
N GLU A 53 5.13 6.43 2.75
CA GLU A 53 5.97 5.59 3.61
C GLU A 53 5.17 4.98 4.77
N VAL A 54 4.30 5.78 5.40
CA VAL A 54 3.44 5.34 6.51
C VAL A 54 2.48 4.27 6.01
N TRP A 55 1.79 4.50 4.90
CA TRP A 55 0.89 3.51 4.29
C TRP A 55 1.59 2.18 4.02
N LEU A 56 2.75 2.21 3.35
CA LEU A 56 3.50 1.00 3.03
C LEU A 56 3.99 0.26 4.27
N LYS A 57 4.42 0.98 5.31
CA LYS A 57 4.85 0.38 6.59
C LYS A 57 3.77 -0.49 7.22
N TYR A 58 2.51 -0.07 7.17
CA TYR A 58 1.39 -0.81 7.75
C TYR A 58 0.82 -1.88 6.81
N LEU A 59 0.83 -1.63 5.50
CA LEU A 59 0.16 -2.50 4.53
C LEU A 59 1.04 -3.61 3.94
N VAL A 60 2.35 -3.41 3.81
CA VAL A 60 3.28 -4.44 3.30
C VAL A 60 3.22 -5.72 4.15
N PRO A 61 3.22 -5.68 5.50
CA PRO A 61 3.09 -6.89 6.31
C PRO A 61 1.78 -7.65 6.10
N CYS A 62 0.67 -6.96 5.80
CA CYS A 62 -0.65 -7.57 5.64
C CYS A 62 -0.88 -8.11 4.22
N LEU A 63 -0.38 -7.43 3.19
CA LEU A 63 -0.61 -7.79 1.79
C LEU A 63 0.49 -8.67 1.19
N GLY A 64 1.70 -8.55 1.74
CA GLY A 64 2.93 -9.14 1.24
C GLY A 64 3.57 -8.28 0.13
N MET A 65 4.90 -8.18 0.16
CA MET A 65 5.69 -7.31 -0.72
C MET A 65 5.38 -7.53 -2.22
N ARG A 66 5.30 -8.78 -2.67
CA ARG A 66 4.98 -9.09 -4.09
C ARG A 66 3.64 -8.50 -4.53
N TYR A 67 2.62 -8.51 -3.66
CA TYR A 67 1.32 -7.96 -4.00
C TYR A 67 1.40 -6.43 -4.12
N VAL A 68 2.08 -5.79 -3.17
CA VAL A 68 2.26 -4.33 -3.15
C VAL A 68 3.09 -3.84 -4.35
N ILE A 69 4.03 -4.63 -4.88
CA ILE A 69 4.77 -4.28 -6.11
C ILE A 69 3.88 -4.43 -7.36
N ASN A 70 3.03 -5.45 -7.41
CA ASN A 70 2.21 -5.74 -8.60
C ASN A 70 0.97 -4.85 -8.73
N LEU A 71 0.39 -4.35 -7.63
CA LEU A 71 -0.79 -3.48 -7.69
C LEU A 71 -0.54 -2.14 -8.41
N PRO A 72 0.60 -1.46 -8.21
CA PRO A 72 1.01 -0.32 -9.02
C PRO A 72 1.14 -0.63 -10.52
N GLU A 73 1.43 -1.88 -10.91
CA GLU A 73 1.58 -2.25 -12.33
C GLU A 73 0.28 -2.09 -13.11
N SER A 74 -0.86 -2.51 -12.53
CA SER A 74 -2.17 -2.36 -13.18
C SER A 74 -2.66 -0.90 -13.22
N LYS A 75 -2.16 -0.06 -12.31
CA LYS A 75 -2.47 1.38 -12.25
C LYS A 75 -1.44 2.25 -12.99
N LEU A 76 -0.35 1.69 -13.51
CA LEU A 76 0.75 2.46 -14.11
C LEU A 76 0.30 3.37 -15.26
N VAL A 77 -0.63 2.90 -16.09
CA VAL A 77 -1.17 3.68 -17.22
C VAL A 77 -2.08 4.81 -16.75
N GLN A 78 -2.87 4.57 -15.70
CA GLN A 78 -3.92 5.50 -15.25
C GLN A 78 -3.39 6.53 -14.25
N GLN A 79 -2.39 6.15 -13.44
CA GLN A 79 -1.92 6.89 -12.28
C GLN A 79 -0.38 6.84 -12.13
N PRO A 80 0.40 7.24 -13.17
CA PRO A 80 1.86 7.06 -13.18
C PRO A 80 2.58 7.84 -12.07
N GLN A 81 2.04 8.99 -11.64
CA GLN A 81 2.62 9.79 -10.56
C GLN A 81 2.51 9.09 -9.20
N GLN A 82 1.36 8.48 -8.92
CA GLN A 82 1.10 7.72 -7.70
C GLN A 82 2.02 6.50 -7.62
N VAL A 83 2.18 5.80 -8.74
CA VAL A 83 3.12 4.66 -8.84
C VAL A 83 4.56 5.10 -8.58
N LYS A 84 5.00 6.22 -9.15
CA LYS A 84 6.35 6.78 -8.90
C LYS A 84 6.61 7.05 -7.42
N LYS A 85 5.65 7.66 -6.72
CA LYS A 85 5.81 7.93 -5.28
C LYS A 85 5.90 6.65 -4.45
N ALA A 86 5.09 5.64 -4.77
CA ALA A 86 5.17 4.33 -4.10
C ALA A 86 6.52 3.66 -4.37
N MET A 87 6.98 3.68 -5.62
CA MET A 87 8.28 3.13 -6.03
C MET A 87 9.46 3.80 -5.33
N TYR A 88 9.37 5.09 -5.01
CA TYR A 88 10.41 5.78 -4.25
C TYR A 88 10.62 5.16 -2.85
N TRP A 89 9.54 4.76 -2.18
CA TRP A 89 9.61 4.21 -0.81
C TRP A 89 9.71 2.70 -0.72
N LEU A 90 9.19 1.96 -1.70
CA LEU A 90 9.23 0.50 -1.73
C LEU A 90 10.60 -0.13 -1.40
N PRO A 91 11.74 0.42 -1.85
CA PRO A 91 13.07 -0.08 -1.50
C PRO A 91 13.36 -0.19 0.00
N LYS A 92 12.73 0.65 0.85
CA LYS A 92 12.89 0.58 2.31
C LYS A 92 12.32 -0.70 2.92
N PHE A 93 11.36 -1.32 2.24
CA PHE A 93 10.62 -2.47 2.74
C PHE A 93 11.03 -3.78 2.05
N LEU A 94 11.82 -3.72 0.97
CA LEU A 94 12.26 -4.89 0.22
C LEU A 94 13.15 -5.78 1.09
N ASN A 95 12.90 -7.08 1.08
CA ASN A 95 13.85 -8.03 1.61
C ASN A 95 14.99 -8.23 0.61
N ARG A 96 16.19 -7.71 0.92
CA ARG A 96 17.36 -7.81 0.05
C ARG A 96 17.84 -9.25 -0.18
N ALA A 97 17.46 -10.20 0.66
CA ALA A 97 17.75 -11.61 0.46
C ALA A 97 16.72 -12.30 -0.47
N ASN A 98 15.62 -11.64 -0.81
CA ASN A 98 14.56 -12.20 -1.66
C ASN A 98 14.72 -11.74 -3.12
N GLU A 99 15.49 -12.50 -3.90
CA GLU A 99 15.76 -12.20 -5.31
C GLU A 99 14.49 -12.03 -6.15
N LYS A 100 13.41 -12.75 -5.84
CA LYS A 100 12.14 -12.62 -6.56
C LYS A 100 11.50 -11.24 -6.36
N GLU A 101 11.53 -10.71 -5.14
CA GLU A 101 11.02 -9.36 -4.85
C GLU A 101 11.88 -8.29 -5.51
N LEU A 102 13.20 -8.45 -5.47
CA LEU A 102 14.14 -7.54 -6.13
C LEU A 102 13.93 -7.51 -7.66
N ASN A 103 13.74 -8.68 -8.29
CA ASN A 103 13.50 -8.76 -9.73
C ASN A 103 12.15 -8.16 -10.11
N LEU A 104 11.08 -8.40 -9.33
CA LEU A 104 9.78 -7.76 -9.55
C LEU A 104 9.89 -6.23 -9.47
N PHE A 105 10.58 -5.71 -8.46
CA PHE A 105 10.78 -4.27 -8.30
C PHE A 105 11.57 -3.66 -9.46
N LYS A 106 12.66 -4.31 -9.89
CA LYS A 106 13.44 -3.88 -11.07
C LYS A 106 12.60 -3.86 -12.35
N ASN A 107 11.80 -4.90 -12.57
CA ASN A 107 10.92 -5.00 -13.73
C ASN A 107 9.88 -3.88 -13.77
N LEU A 108 9.28 -3.55 -12.61
CA LEU A 108 8.37 -2.41 -12.50
C LEU A 108 9.10 -1.09 -12.83
N GLY A 109 10.31 -0.90 -12.32
CA GLY A 109 11.12 0.29 -12.64
C GLY A 109 11.44 0.43 -14.12
N ASN A 110 11.81 -0.66 -14.79
CA ASN A 110 12.07 -0.67 -16.23
C ASN A 110 10.81 -0.31 -17.04
N LYS A 111 9.62 -0.77 -16.61
CA LYS A 111 8.34 -0.43 -17.25
C LYS A 111 7.96 1.04 -17.10
N MET A 112 8.48 1.76 -16.12
CA MET A 112 8.23 3.20 -15.97
C MET A 112 9.14 4.09 -16.83
N LEU A 113 10.25 3.53 -17.35
CA LEU A 113 11.26 4.25 -18.12
C LEU A 113 11.07 4.10 -19.64
N ASN A 114 10.24 3.14 -20.06
CA ASN A 114 9.83 2.89 -21.45
C ASN A 114 8.45 3.48 -21.71
#